data_AF-A0A7C4JQE8-F1
#
_entry.id   AF-A0A7C4JQE8-F1
#
_cell.length_a   1.000
_cell.length_b   1.000
_cell.length_c   1.000
_cell.angle_alpha   90.00
_cell.angle_beta   90.00
_cell.angle_gamma   90.00
#
_symmetry.space_group_name_H-M   'P 1'
#
loop_
_entity.id
_entity.type
_entity.pdbx_description
1 polymer ?
#
loop_
_entity_poly.entity_id
_entity_poly.type
_entity_poly.pdbx_seq_one_letter_code
_entity_poly.pdbx_strand_id
1 'polypeptide(L)'
;MKKFLILLFFVFVNFESKACEEFLPNWYYPEWVAKAKYNTPIKVLDTESALGRYALKYKEIGLKDLVKFHGHLCDGLVIAYIEIKEVLKLLFPDGVVDRTDLRAVSKNGPCWVDAVSYLTGARINFKTLRIDNSVGDGFIIQKISTGETYQVHLKPGVFPKEMSELEAKIKKLRFEGKTS
;
A
#
# COMPACT_ATOMS: atom_id res chain seq x y z
N MET A 1 -48.63 -20.35 -43.59
CA MET A 1 -47.48 -20.33 -42.67
C MET A 1 -47.30 -18.90 -42.15
N LYS A 2 -47.64 -18.63 -40.88
CA LYS A 2 -47.60 -17.28 -40.28
C LYS A 2 -46.16 -16.95 -39.88
N LYS A 3 -45.60 -15.86 -40.40
CA LYS A 3 -44.29 -15.34 -39.99
C LYS A 3 -44.42 -14.72 -38.60
N PHE A 4 -43.72 -15.27 -37.62
CA PHE A 4 -43.57 -14.67 -36.29
C PHE A 4 -42.45 -13.62 -36.37
N LEU A 5 -42.80 -12.35 -36.15
CA LEU A 5 -41.83 -11.26 -36.02
C LEU A 5 -41.50 -11.12 -34.53
N ILE A 6 -40.29 -11.52 -34.13
CA ILE A 6 -39.79 -11.32 -32.77
C ILE A 6 -39.30 -9.87 -32.67
N LEU A 7 -40.00 -9.05 -31.89
CA LEU A 7 -39.60 -7.68 -31.59
C LEU A 7 -38.66 -7.71 -30.36
N LEU A 8 -37.35 -7.60 -30.59
CA LEU A 8 -36.34 -7.44 -29.54
C LEU A 8 -36.42 -6.01 -28.99
N PHE A 9 -37.04 -5.85 -27.82
CA PHE A 9 -36.98 -4.62 -27.04
C PHE A 9 -35.61 -4.53 -26.36
N PHE A 10 -34.70 -3.73 -26.92
CA PHE A 10 -33.50 -3.30 -26.21
C PHE A 10 -33.90 -2.24 -25.18
N VAL A 11 -34.02 -2.64 -23.93
CA VAL A 11 -34.10 -1.70 -22.80
C VAL A 11 -32.70 -1.13 -22.59
N PHE A 12 -32.44 0.06 -23.14
CA PHE A 12 -31.28 0.84 -22.78
C PHE A 12 -31.47 1.37 -21.35
N VAL A 13 -30.93 0.66 -20.37
CA VAL A 13 -30.81 1.20 -19.02
C VAL A 13 -29.61 2.14 -19.04
N ASN A 14 -29.87 3.45 -19.13
CA ASN A 14 -28.84 4.46 -18.89
C ASN A 14 -28.47 4.44 -17.40
N PHE A 15 -27.43 3.67 -17.06
CA PHE A 15 -26.72 3.83 -15.80
C PHE A 15 -25.84 5.07 -15.91
N GLU A 16 -26.41 6.26 -15.73
CA GLU A 16 -25.61 7.44 -15.42
C GLU A 16 -25.04 7.26 -14.00
N SER A 17 -23.79 6.80 -13.90
CA SER A 17 -23.09 6.87 -12.64
C SER A 17 -22.99 8.35 -12.25
N LYS A 18 -23.48 8.73 -11.08
CA LYS A 18 -23.17 10.02 -10.43
C LYS A 18 -21.70 10.04 -9.97
N ALA A 19 -20.77 9.63 -10.83
CA ALA A 19 -19.35 9.84 -10.58
C ALA A 19 -19.16 11.36 -10.51
N CYS A 20 -18.65 11.84 -9.38
CA CYS A 20 -18.45 13.26 -9.14
C CYS A 20 -17.48 13.79 -10.21
N GLU A 21 -17.97 14.66 -11.10
CA GLU A 21 -17.17 15.29 -12.16
C GLU A 21 -16.19 16.36 -11.62
N GLU A 22 -16.25 16.64 -10.31
CA GLU A 22 -15.42 17.65 -9.68
C GLU A 22 -14.01 17.11 -9.38
N PHE A 23 -13.01 17.63 -10.10
CA PHE A 23 -11.61 17.40 -9.77
C PHE A 23 -11.22 18.25 -8.56
N LEU A 24 -11.19 17.63 -7.37
CA LEU A 24 -10.65 18.26 -6.16
C LEU A 24 -9.20 17.78 -5.91
N PRO A 25 -8.18 18.65 -6.01
CA PRO A 25 -6.82 18.21 -5.74
C PRO A 25 -6.69 17.76 -4.27
N ASN A 26 -6.12 16.57 -4.05
CA ASN A 26 -5.81 16.01 -2.73
C ASN A 26 -7.01 15.67 -1.83
N TRP A 27 -8.24 15.55 -2.36
CA TRP A 27 -9.42 15.17 -1.56
C TRP A 27 -9.24 13.88 -0.76
N TYR A 28 -8.45 12.95 -1.30
CA TYR A 28 -8.14 11.64 -0.71
C TYR A 28 -7.02 11.69 0.33
N TYR A 29 -6.39 12.84 0.54
CA TYR A 29 -5.24 13.01 1.43
C TYR A 29 -5.48 14.14 2.44
N PRO A 30 -6.08 13.85 3.60
CA PRO A 30 -6.47 14.86 4.58
C PRO A 30 -5.29 15.69 5.10
N GLU A 31 -5.55 16.97 5.40
CA GLU A 31 -4.53 17.91 5.87
C GLU A 31 -3.89 17.48 7.19
N TRP A 32 -4.66 16.86 8.09
CA TRP A 32 -4.13 16.35 9.37
C TRP A 32 -3.09 15.24 9.16
N VAL A 33 -3.23 14.41 8.11
CA VAL A 33 -2.24 13.40 7.73
C VAL A 33 -1.01 14.08 7.15
N ALA A 34 -1.22 15.07 6.28
CA ALA A 34 -0.14 15.84 5.68
C ALA A 34 0.74 16.53 6.73
N LYS A 35 0.13 17.01 7.82
CA LYS A 35 0.81 17.70 8.94
C LYS A 35 1.23 16.76 10.08
N ALA A 36 1.01 15.44 9.96
CA ALA A 36 1.35 14.51 11.02
C ALA A 36 2.86 14.49 11.29
N LYS A 37 3.25 14.59 12.56
CA LYS A 37 4.65 14.73 13.02
C LYS A 37 5.64 13.73 12.40
N TYR A 38 5.21 12.49 12.21
CA TYR A 38 6.08 11.39 11.72
C TYR A 38 5.92 11.10 10.21
N ASN A 39 5.00 11.80 9.55
CA ASN A 39 4.80 11.69 8.10
C ASN A 39 5.86 12.54 7.36
N THR A 40 7.07 12.00 7.24
CA THR A 40 8.16 12.62 6.48
C THR A 40 8.58 11.73 5.32
N PRO A 41 8.80 12.28 4.11
CA PRO A 41 9.19 11.49 2.94
C PRO A 41 10.57 10.83 3.13
N ILE A 42 10.85 9.84 2.28
CA ILE A 42 12.16 9.19 2.17
C ILE A 42 12.79 9.51 0.81
N LYS A 43 14.13 9.62 0.78
CA LYS A 43 14.89 9.80 -0.45
C LYS A 43 15.23 8.44 -1.04
N VAL A 44 14.97 8.26 -2.34
CA VAL A 44 15.15 6.98 -3.03
C VAL A 44 15.92 7.12 -4.33
N LEU A 45 16.73 6.12 -4.63
CA LEU A 45 17.32 5.85 -5.95
C LEU A 45 16.61 4.67 -6.60
N ASP A 46 16.47 4.75 -7.92
CA ASP A 46 15.73 3.79 -8.74
C ASP A 46 16.50 3.44 -10.01
N THR A 47 16.00 2.47 -10.75
CA THR A 47 16.36 2.26 -12.15
C THR A 47 15.79 3.36 -13.05
N GLU A 48 16.57 3.92 -13.97
CA GLU A 48 16.09 4.90 -14.97
C GLU A 48 15.37 4.26 -16.15
N SER A 49 15.68 3.00 -16.47
CA SER A 49 15.08 2.28 -17.60
C SER A 49 15.09 0.77 -17.38
N ALA A 50 14.37 0.05 -18.24
CA ALA A 50 14.41 -1.41 -18.32
C ALA A 50 15.80 -1.99 -18.64
N LEU A 51 16.75 -1.17 -19.12
CA LEU A 51 18.11 -1.58 -19.44
C LEU A 51 19.07 -1.48 -18.25
N GLY A 52 18.58 -1.06 -17.08
CA GLY A 52 19.35 -1.09 -15.83
C GLY A 52 20.46 -0.05 -15.78
N ARG A 53 20.17 1.10 -15.18
CA ARG A 53 21.15 2.02 -14.59
C ARG A 53 20.52 2.72 -13.40
N TYR A 54 21.32 3.03 -12.39
CA TYR A 54 20.88 3.84 -11.25
C TYR A 54 20.59 5.26 -11.70
N ALA A 55 19.49 5.80 -11.21
CA ALA A 55 19.21 7.22 -11.28
C ALA A 55 20.40 7.98 -10.71
N LEU A 56 20.88 9.01 -11.42
CA LEU A 56 21.96 9.87 -10.91
C LEU A 56 21.48 10.83 -9.82
N LYS A 57 20.17 10.92 -9.61
CA LYS A 57 19.53 11.82 -8.66
C LYS A 57 18.49 11.05 -7.87
N TYR A 58 18.45 11.30 -6.56
CA TYR A 58 17.37 10.80 -5.73
C TYR A 58 16.07 11.56 -6.02
N LYS A 59 14.94 10.95 -5.67
CA LYS A 59 13.65 11.62 -5.51
C LYS A 59 13.08 11.36 -4.13
N GLU A 60 12.11 12.16 -3.73
CA GLU A 60 11.37 11.94 -2.49
C GLU A 60 10.06 11.21 -2.78
N ILE A 61 9.74 10.23 -1.93
CA ILE A 61 8.44 9.56 -1.92
C ILE A 61 7.87 9.58 -0.51
N GLY A 62 6.57 9.83 -0.40
CA GLY A 62 5.87 9.91 0.89
C GLY A 62 4.62 9.07 0.96
N LEU A 63 3.95 9.14 2.12
CA LEU A 63 2.67 8.48 2.34
C LEU A 63 1.61 8.92 1.32
N LYS A 64 1.63 10.17 0.89
CA LYS A 64 0.72 10.68 -0.16
C LYS A 64 0.88 9.94 -1.49
N ASP A 65 2.11 9.66 -1.91
CA ASP A 65 2.37 8.93 -3.15
C ASP A 65 2.01 7.45 -3.01
N LEU A 66 2.25 6.88 -1.82
CA LEU A 66 1.80 5.54 -1.49
C LEU A 66 0.27 5.42 -1.50
N VAL A 67 -0.45 6.43 -1.01
CA VAL A 67 -1.92 6.48 -1.08
C VAL A 67 -2.41 6.52 -2.53
N LYS A 68 -1.75 7.29 -3.41
CA LYS A 68 -2.06 7.28 -4.85
C LYS A 68 -1.83 5.90 -5.47
N PHE A 69 -0.74 5.24 -5.09
CA PHE A 69 -0.39 3.91 -5.59
C PHE A 69 -1.38 2.84 -5.14
N HIS A 70 -1.76 2.86 -3.86
CA HIS A 70 -2.69 1.90 -3.25
C HIS A 70 -4.17 2.18 -3.60
N GLY A 71 -4.50 3.45 -3.82
CA GLY A 71 -5.85 3.92 -4.19
C GLY A 71 -6.64 4.55 -3.05
N HIS A 72 -6.24 4.36 -1.79
CA HIS A 72 -6.88 5.03 -0.65
C HIS A 72 -5.95 5.08 0.58
N LEU A 73 -6.31 5.90 1.56
CA LEU A 73 -5.65 5.93 2.87
C LEU A 73 -6.35 4.94 3.81
N CYS A 74 -5.62 3.94 4.30
CA CYS A 74 -6.07 3.05 5.36
C CYS A 74 -5.02 2.96 6.47
N ASP A 75 -5.47 2.51 7.65
CA ASP A 75 -4.65 2.27 8.83
C ASP A 75 -3.47 1.32 8.55
N GLY A 76 -3.71 0.20 7.87
CA GLY A 76 -2.68 -0.76 7.47
C GLY A 76 -1.58 -0.12 6.61
N LEU A 77 -1.94 0.85 5.76
CA LEU A 77 -0.98 1.57 4.92
C LEU A 77 -0.08 2.50 5.74
N VAL A 78 -0.66 3.17 6.75
CA VAL A 78 0.08 4.07 7.66
C VAL A 78 1.04 3.27 8.54
N ILE A 79 0.56 2.15 9.09
CA ILE A 79 1.39 1.23 9.90
C ILE A 79 2.58 0.75 9.08
N ALA A 80 2.32 0.19 7.90
CA ALA A 80 3.37 -0.33 7.03
C ALA A 80 4.37 0.75 6.62
N TYR A 81 3.89 1.96 6.30
CA TYR A 81 4.75 3.09 5.98
C TYR A 81 5.73 3.42 7.10
N ILE A 82 5.27 3.43 8.36
CA ILE A 82 6.11 3.71 9.52
C ILE A 82 7.11 2.57 9.75
N GLU A 83 6.65 1.33 9.78
CA GLU A 83 7.49 0.16 10.02
C GLU A 83 8.62 0.03 9.00
N ILE A 84 8.30 0.10 7.72
CA ILE A 84 9.27 -0.02 6.63
C ILE A 84 10.27 1.13 6.71
N LYS A 85 9.82 2.36 6.97
CA LYS A 85 10.69 3.52 7.07
C LYS A 85 11.70 3.42 8.22
N GLU A 86 11.33 2.83 9.36
CA GLU A 86 12.29 2.60 10.44
C GLU A 86 13.38 1.61 10.04
N VAL A 87 13.03 0.53 9.32
CA VAL A 87 14.02 -0.42 8.80
C VAL A 87 14.93 0.21 7.76
N LEU A 88 14.38 1.03 6.86
CA LEU A 88 15.17 1.71 5.83
C LEU A 88 16.21 2.68 6.40
N LYS A 89 15.91 3.35 7.54
CA LYS A 89 16.89 4.19 8.25
C LYS A 89 18.08 3.37 8.76
N LEU A 90 17.84 2.13 9.18
CA LEU A 90 18.90 1.24 9.66
C LEU A 90 19.76 0.74 8.50
N LEU A 91 19.14 0.32 7.40
CA LEU A 91 19.85 -0.21 6.22
C LEU A 91 20.58 0.87 5.39
N PHE A 92 20.14 2.13 5.48
CA PHE A 92 20.68 3.28 4.74
C PHE A 92 20.90 4.47 5.68
N PRO A 93 21.93 4.43 6.55
CA PRO A 93 22.20 5.51 7.52
C PRO A 93 22.52 6.86 6.85
N ASP A 94 23.01 6.85 5.60
CA ASP A 94 23.27 8.06 4.80
C ASP A 94 21.98 8.73 4.27
N GLY A 95 20.82 8.09 4.49
CA GLY A 95 19.50 8.67 4.23
C GLY A 95 18.98 8.54 2.80
N VAL A 96 19.76 7.99 1.87
CA VAL A 96 19.33 7.71 0.49
C VAL A 96 19.15 6.19 0.33
N VAL A 97 17.92 5.77 0.10
CA VAL A 97 17.55 4.35 -0.05
C VAL A 97 17.74 3.92 -1.50
N ASP A 98 18.64 2.98 -1.74
CA ASP A 98 18.74 2.31 -3.04
C ASP A 98 17.67 1.21 -3.13
N ARG A 99 16.59 1.48 -3.85
CA ARG A 99 15.45 0.54 -4.01
C ARG A 99 15.76 -0.61 -4.96
N THR A 100 16.93 -0.65 -5.56
CA THR A 100 17.39 -1.78 -6.39
C THR A 100 18.13 -2.84 -5.57
N ASP A 101 18.60 -2.46 -4.37
CA ASP A 101 19.44 -3.27 -3.48
C ASP A 101 18.64 -3.85 -2.30
N LEU A 102 17.32 -3.99 -2.46
CA LEU A 102 16.42 -4.42 -1.41
C LEU A 102 15.60 -5.64 -1.81
N ARG A 103 15.41 -6.53 -0.83
CA ARG A 103 14.39 -7.58 -0.88
C ARG A 103 13.62 -7.64 0.43
N ALA A 104 12.38 -8.11 0.37
CA ALA A 104 11.48 -8.12 1.50
C ALA A 104 10.54 -9.33 1.54
N VAL A 105 10.04 -9.61 2.74
CA VAL A 105 8.96 -10.54 3.02
C VAL A 105 7.82 -9.79 3.70
N SER A 106 6.59 -10.02 3.26
CA SER A 106 5.38 -9.41 3.80
C SER A 106 4.27 -10.45 3.92
N LYS A 107 3.33 -10.26 4.85
CA LYS A 107 2.12 -11.07 4.90
C LYS A 107 1.22 -10.81 3.68
N ASN A 108 0.27 -11.70 3.44
CA ASN A 108 -0.76 -11.51 2.41
C ASN A 108 -1.80 -10.47 2.86
N GLY A 109 -1.46 -9.19 2.75
CA GLY A 109 -2.36 -8.06 2.95
C GLY A 109 -2.18 -7.03 1.83
N PRO A 110 -3.24 -6.59 1.13
CA PRO A 110 -3.11 -5.67 0.00
C PRO A 110 -2.31 -4.41 0.35
N CYS A 111 -2.66 -3.73 1.45
CA CYS A 111 -1.96 -2.52 1.90
C CYS A 111 -0.48 -2.79 2.26
N TRP A 112 -0.19 -3.99 2.78
CA TRP A 112 1.14 -4.40 3.23
C TRP A 112 2.06 -4.70 2.05
N VAL A 113 1.55 -5.47 1.08
CA VAL A 113 2.26 -5.82 -0.16
C VAL A 113 2.51 -4.56 -0.99
N ASP A 114 1.53 -3.67 -1.10
CA ASP A 114 1.68 -2.42 -1.84
C ASP A 114 2.69 -1.48 -1.18
N ALA A 115 2.61 -1.31 0.15
CA ALA A 115 3.55 -0.49 0.91
C ALA A 115 4.99 -0.98 0.76
N VAL A 116 5.26 -2.28 0.99
CA VAL A 116 6.62 -2.81 0.88
C VAL A 116 7.13 -2.75 -0.55
N SER A 117 6.29 -3.07 -1.54
CA SER A 117 6.67 -2.95 -2.95
C SER A 117 7.06 -1.52 -3.27
N TYR A 118 6.20 -0.56 -2.93
CA TYR A 118 6.40 0.84 -3.26
C TYR A 118 7.64 1.42 -2.56
N LEU A 119 7.80 1.22 -1.26
CA LEU A 119 8.87 1.85 -0.49
C LEU A 119 10.24 1.21 -0.70
N THR A 120 10.30 -0.11 -0.93
CA THR A 120 11.58 -0.82 -1.05
C THR A 120 12.01 -1.07 -2.49
N GLY A 121 11.09 -0.99 -3.46
CA GLY A 121 11.37 -1.43 -4.84
C GLY A 121 11.30 -2.94 -5.04
N ALA A 122 11.09 -3.73 -3.98
CA ALA A 122 10.91 -5.18 -4.07
C ALA A 122 9.71 -5.54 -4.97
N ARG A 123 9.87 -6.57 -5.81
CA ARG A 123 8.83 -7.04 -6.74
C ARG A 123 8.78 -8.55 -6.77
N ILE A 124 7.57 -9.08 -6.89
CA ILE A 124 7.34 -10.53 -7.08
C ILE A 124 8.05 -10.99 -8.36
N ASN A 125 7.91 -10.23 -9.45
CA ASN A 125 8.50 -10.57 -10.75
C ASN A 125 10.03 -10.60 -10.74
N PHE A 126 10.66 -9.84 -9.85
CA PHE A 126 12.10 -9.84 -9.63
C PHE A 126 12.54 -10.80 -8.52
N LYS A 127 11.61 -11.54 -7.92
CA LYS A 127 11.84 -12.45 -6.79
C LYS A 127 12.48 -11.75 -5.58
N THR A 128 12.34 -10.43 -5.50
CA THR A 128 12.79 -9.61 -4.36
C THR A 128 11.65 -9.35 -3.38
N LEU A 129 10.41 -9.69 -3.71
CA LEU A 129 9.29 -9.70 -2.77
C LEU A 129 8.73 -11.12 -2.61
N ARG A 130 8.67 -11.60 -1.37
CA ARG A 130 7.99 -12.84 -0.99
C ARG A 130 6.76 -12.54 -0.14
N ILE A 131 5.67 -13.24 -0.44
CA ILE A 131 4.46 -13.23 0.40
C ILE A 131 4.52 -14.46 1.32
N ASP A 132 4.51 -14.23 2.62
CA ASP A 132 4.57 -15.27 3.64
C ASP A 132 3.77 -14.83 4.88
N ASN A 133 2.66 -15.50 5.17
CA ASN A 133 1.79 -15.11 6.29
C ASN A 133 2.43 -15.33 7.66
N SER A 134 3.50 -16.11 7.76
CA SER A 134 4.20 -16.37 9.03
C SER A 134 4.88 -15.13 9.61
N VAL A 135 5.10 -14.08 8.81
CA VAL A 135 5.71 -12.82 9.30
C VAL A 135 4.75 -11.97 10.15
N GLY A 136 3.45 -12.28 10.14
CA GLY A 136 2.45 -11.58 10.93
C GLY A 136 2.26 -10.11 10.54
N ASP A 137 1.95 -9.26 11.52
CA ASP A 137 1.79 -7.82 11.37
C ASP A 137 3.16 -7.11 11.33
N GLY A 138 3.98 -7.50 10.36
CA GLY A 138 5.35 -7.01 10.23
C GLY A 138 5.98 -7.32 8.88
N PHE A 139 7.27 -7.01 8.78
CA PHE A 139 8.09 -7.20 7.59
C PHE A 139 9.45 -7.78 7.94
N ILE A 140 10.04 -8.51 6.99
CA ILE A 140 11.48 -8.80 6.98
C ILE A 140 12.05 -8.07 5.77
N ILE A 141 13.07 -7.23 5.96
CA ILE A 141 13.69 -6.47 4.87
C ILE A 141 15.20 -6.63 4.96
N GLN A 142 15.81 -6.94 3.82
CA GLN A 142 17.24 -7.14 3.69
C GLN A 142 17.82 -6.24 2.61
N LYS A 143 19.00 -5.68 2.89
CA LYS A 143 19.88 -5.09 1.88
C LYS A 143 20.70 -6.19 1.20
N ILE A 144 20.51 -6.36 -0.12
CA ILE A 144 21.01 -7.51 -0.86
C ILE A 144 22.54 -7.52 -0.87
N SER A 145 23.17 -6.38 -1.11
CA SER A 145 24.63 -6.24 -1.22
C SER A 145 25.39 -6.59 0.06
N THR A 146 24.81 -6.34 1.24
CA THR A 146 25.47 -6.57 2.54
C THR A 146 24.94 -7.80 3.27
N GLY A 147 23.74 -8.27 2.92
CA GLY A 147 23.02 -9.31 3.66
C GLY A 147 22.41 -8.83 4.99
N GLU A 148 22.61 -7.56 5.36
CA GLU A 148 22.06 -6.98 6.58
C GLU A 148 20.53 -7.00 6.53
N THR A 149 19.91 -7.53 7.59
CA THR A 149 18.47 -7.87 7.60
C THR A 149 17.85 -7.45 8.91
N TYR A 150 16.67 -6.83 8.82
CA TYR A 150 15.86 -6.50 9.98
C TYR A 150 14.45 -7.09 9.85
N GLN A 151 13.92 -7.51 10.99
CA GLN A 151 12.50 -7.81 11.14
C GLN A 151 11.85 -6.69 11.96
N VAL A 152 10.72 -6.18 11.48
CA VAL A 152 9.94 -5.14 12.14
C VAL A 152 8.51 -5.62 12.34
N HIS A 153 7.91 -5.23 13.46
CA HIS A 153 6.53 -5.52 13.82
C HIS A 153 6.02 -4.46 14.81
N LEU A 154 4.70 -4.29 14.86
CA LEU A 154 4.07 -3.46 15.86
C LEU A 154 4.34 -3.97 17.27
N LYS A 155 4.61 -3.04 18.19
CA LYS A 155 4.69 -3.37 19.62
C LYS A 155 3.36 -3.95 20.09
N PRO A 156 3.37 -4.98 20.95
CA PRO A 156 2.15 -5.45 21.61
C PRO A 156 1.41 -4.30 22.32
N GLY A 157 0.09 -4.25 22.16
CA GLY A 157 -0.75 -3.25 22.84
C GLY A 157 -0.88 -1.90 22.14
N VAL A 158 -0.36 -1.72 20.92
CA VAL A 158 -0.62 -0.53 20.10
C VAL A 158 -2.13 -0.38 19.81
N PHE A 159 -2.82 -1.50 19.58
CA PHE A 159 -4.27 -1.52 19.46
C PHE A 159 -4.91 -2.10 20.73
N PRO A 160 -5.93 -1.44 21.31
CA PRO A 160 -6.70 -1.98 22.42
C PRO A 160 -7.38 -3.30 22.02
N LYS A 161 -7.56 -4.23 22.97
CA LYS A 161 -8.20 -5.53 22.68
C LYS A 161 -9.64 -5.35 22.22
N GLU A 162 -10.32 -4.36 22.78
CA GLU A 162 -11.70 -3.97 22.49
C GLU A 162 -11.87 -3.58 21.01
N MET A 163 -10.80 -3.11 20.36
CA MET A 163 -10.82 -2.76 18.93
C MET A 163 -11.02 -4.00 18.06
N SER A 164 -10.35 -5.11 18.39
CA SER A 164 -10.51 -6.38 17.66
C SER A 164 -11.96 -6.90 17.77
N GLU A 165 -12.56 -6.79 18.94
CA GLU A 165 -13.95 -7.18 19.19
C GLU A 165 -14.93 -6.31 18.39
N LEU A 166 -14.68 -4.99 18.36
CA LEU A 166 -15.48 -4.05 17.59
C LEU A 166 -15.37 -4.31 16.08
N GLU A 167 -14.18 -4.56 15.55
CA GLU A 167 -13.98 -4.91 14.15
C GLU A 167 -14.72 -6.19 13.76
N ALA A 168 -14.66 -7.22 14.61
CA ALA A 168 -15.38 -8.47 14.39
C ALA A 168 -16.90 -8.24 14.34
N LYS A 169 -17.42 -7.40 15.25
CA LYS A 169 -18.83 -6.99 15.27
C LYS A 169 -19.22 -6.23 13.99
N ILE A 170 -18.42 -5.26 13.57
CA ILE A 170 -18.68 -4.46 12.35
C ILE A 170 -18.67 -5.37 11.11
N LYS A 171 -17.69 -6.26 10.99
CA LYS A 171 -17.60 -7.23 9.88
C LYS A 171 -18.84 -8.12 9.82
N LYS A 172 -19.31 -8.62 10.97
CA LYS A 172 -20.54 -9.41 11.07
C LYS A 172 -21.77 -8.61 10.63
N LEU A 173 -21.96 -7.40 11.14
CA LEU A 173 -23.10 -6.55 10.77
C LEU A 173 -23.11 -6.24 9.27
N ARG A 174 -21.95 -5.92 8.68
CA ARG A 174 -21.83 -5.68 7.24
C ARG A 174 -22.14 -6.92 6.41
N PHE A 175 -21.67 -8.09 6.83
CA PHE A 175 -22.02 -9.36 6.17
C PHE A 175 -23.53 -9.63 6.19
N GLU A 176 -24.21 -9.22 7.27
CA GLU A 176 -25.66 -9.29 7.42
C GLU A 176 -26.44 -8.15 6.71
N GLY A 177 -25.75 -7.24 6.01
CA GLY A 177 -26.38 -6.09 5.36
C GLY A 177 -26.89 -5.01 6.33
N LYS A 178 -26.42 -5.01 7.58
CA LYS A 178 -26.79 -4.06 8.62
C LYS A 178 -25.71 -2.99 8.79
N THR A 179 -26.13 -1.77 9.10
CA THR A 179 -25.20 -0.69 9.48
C THR A 179 -24.79 -0.84 10.94
N SER A 180 -23.51 -0.57 11.21
CA SER A 180 -22.89 -0.54 12.54
C SER A 180 -23.36 0.64 13.37
#